data_AF-A0A7D5M825-F1
#
_entry.id   AF-A0A7D5M825-F1
#
_cell.length_a   1.000
_cell.length_b   1.000
_cell.length_c   1.000
_cell.angle_alpha   90.00
_cell.angle_beta   90.00
_cell.angle_gamma   90.00
#
_symmetry.space_group_name_H-M   'P 1'
#
loop_
_entity.id
_entity.type
_entity.pdbx_description
1 polymer ?
#
loop_
_entity_poly.entity_id
_entity_poly.type
_entity_poly.pdbx_seq_one_letter_code
_entity_poly.pdbx_strand_id
1 'polypeptide(L)' 'MSLNSHGQHADDIKKLKGYDNHYRIRVGDYRILFFREDDIAKIYDVSHRSDVYK' A
#
# COMPACT_ATOMS: atom_id res chain seq x y z
N MET A 1 20.60 -22.51 9.52
CA MET A 1 20.83 -22.44 8.06
C MET A 1 19.48 -22.60 7.38
N SER A 2 19.12 -21.59 6.57
CA SER A 2 18.09 -21.48 5.51
C SER A 2 16.79 -22.31 5.61
N LEU A 3 15.60 -21.76 5.37
CA LEU A 3 15.25 -20.83 4.28
C LEU A 3 14.48 -19.60 4.79
N ASN A 4 14.97 -18.41 4.46
CA ASN A 4 14.13 -17.23 4.36
C ASN A 4 13.13 -17.48 3.23
N SER A 5 11.88 -17.75 3.60
CA SER A 5 10.77 -17.77 2.65
C SER A 5 10.80 -16.45 1.90
N HIS A 6 11.11 -16.50 0.60
CA HIS A 6 10.91 -15.38 -0.30
C HIS A 6 9.41 -15.08 -0.27
N GLY A 7 9.06 -14.12 0.58
CA GLY A 7 7.70 -13.83 1.00
C GLY A 7 6.84 -13.52 -0.21
N GLN A 8 5.69 -14.17 -0.28
CA GLN A 8 4.69 -13.83 -1.26
C GLN A 8 4.28 -12.37 -1.04
N HIS A 9 4.70 -11.47 -1.92
CA HIS A 9 4.33 -10.05 -1.99
C HIS A 9 2.85 -9.81 -2.32
N ALA A 10 1.97 -10.75 -2.00
CA ALA A 10 0.54 -10.67 -2.29
C ALA A 10 -0.20 -9.67 -1.39
N ASP A 11 0.41 -9.25 -0.28
CA ASP A 11 -0.23 -8.44 0.77
C ASP A 11 0.08 -6.93 0.71
N ASP A 12 0.93 -6.50 -0.21
CA ASP A 12 1.39 -5.11 -0.24
C ASP A 12 0.29 -4.17 -0.74
N ILE A 13 -0.60 -4.64 -1.64
CA ILE A 13 -1.72 -3.85 -2.18
C ILE A 13 -3.05 -4.32 -1.59
N LYS A 14 -3.82 -3.42 -0.98
CA LYS A 14 -5.16 -3.71 -0.43
C LYS A 14 -6.17 -2.63 -0.80
N LYS A 15 -7.39 -3.04 -1.20
CA LYS A 15 -8.52 -2.12 -1.42
C LYS A 15 -8.97 -1.53 -0.08
N LEU A 16 -9.29 -0.23 -0.05
CA LEU A 16 -9.85 0.42 1.13
C LEU A 16 -11.33 0.04 1.27
N LYS A 17 -11.76 -0.26 2.50
CA LYS A 17 -13.18 -0.57 2.78
C LYS A 17 -14.01 0.71 2.71
N GLY A 18 -15.18 0.62 2.07
CA GLY A 18 -16.11 1.74 1.96
C GLY A 18 -15.77 2.79 0.91
N TYR A 19 -14.74 2.55 0.09
CA TYR A 19 -14.34 3.43 -1.01
C TYR A 19 -14.27 2.66 -2.32
N ASP A 20 -14.83 3.25 -3.38
CA ASP A 20 -14.74 2.69 -4.72
C ASP A 20 -13.40 3.00 -5.37
N ASN A 21 -12.74 1.99 -5.91
CA ASN A 21 -11.46 2.11 -6.62
C ASN A 21 -10.32 2.79 -5.83
N HIS A 22 -10.40 2.85 -4.50
CA HIS A 22 -9.30 3.32 -3.66
C HIS A 22 -8.51 2.15 -3.07
N TYR A 23 -7.19 2.28 -3.08
CA TYR A 23 -6.26 1.25 -2.67
C TYR A 23 -5.16 1.85 -1.80
N ARG A 24 -4.51 0.96 -1.04
CA ARG A 24 -3.29 1.23 -0.28
C ARG A 24 -2.21 0.27 -0.75
N ILE A 25 -1.03 0.78 -1.05
CA ILE A 25 0.20 -0.02 -1.15
C ILE A 25 1.12 0.24 0.04
N ARG A 26 1.76 -0.82 0.55
CA ARG A 26 2.84 -0.75 1.53
C ARG A 26 4.16 -1.02 0.85
N VAL A 27 5.11 -0.11 1.02
CA VAL A 27 6.48 -0.26 0.51
C VAL A 27 7.43 0.05 1.66
N GLY A 28 7.91 -1.00 2.32
CA GLY A 28 8.65 -0.87 3.58
C GLY A 28 7.83 -0.13 4.63
N ASP A 29 8.34 1.01 5.09
CA ASP A 29 7.67 1.87 6.09
C ASP A 29 6.76 2.94 5.50
N TYR A 30 6.56 2.97 4.19
CA TYR A 30 5.66 3.92 3.54
C TYR A 30 4.30 3.30 3.25
N ARG A 31 3.27 4.14 3.43
CA ARG A 31 1.90 3.91 3.03
C ARG A 31 1.57 4.86 1.90
N ILE A 32 1.21 4.31 0.74
CA ILE A 32 0.77 5.11 -0.40
C ILE A 32 -0.70 4.81 -0.63
N LEU A 33 -1.53 5.87 -0.66
CA LEU A 33 -2.92 5.76 -1.06
C LEU A 33 -3.08 6.28 -2.49
N PHE A 34 -3.83 5.52 -3.28
CA PHE A 34 -4.08 5.86 -4.66
C PHE A 34 -5.48 5.45 -5.09
N PHE A 35 -5.99 6.18 -6.07
CA PHE A 35 -7.20 5.85 -6.81
C PHE A 35 -6.80 5.19 -8.14
N ARG A 36 -7.56 4.17 -8.57
CA ARG A 36 -7.38 3.56 -9.89
C ARG A 36 -8.51 3.95 -10.82
N GLU A 37 -8.17 4.48 -11.98
CA GLU A 37 -9.09 4.82 -13.06
C GLU A 37 -8.51 4.26 -14.36
N ASP A 38 -9.20 3.29 -14.96
CA ASP A 38 -8.71 2.57 -16.14
C ASP A 38 -7.28 2.03 -15.93
N ASP A 39 -6.33 2.57 -16.71
CA ASP A 39 -4.90 2.22 -16.69
C ASP A 39 -4.04 3.23 -15.89
N ILE A 40 -4.68 4.16 -15.18
CA ILE A 40 -4.01 5.23 -14.43
C ILE A 40 -4.17 4.99 -12.92
N ALA A 41 -3.06 5.10 -12.19
CA ALA A 41 -3.05 5.18 -10.72
C ALA A 41 -2.78 6.64 -10.29
N LYS A 42 -3.75 7.27 -9.64
CA LYS A 42 -3.63 8.64 -9.10
C LYS A 42 -3.27 8.56 -7.62
N ILE A 43 -2.02 8.87 -7.28
CA ILE A 43 -1.53 8.93 -5.90
C ILE A 43 -1.98 10.23 -5.25
N TYR A 44 -2.55 10.16 -4.04
CA TYR A 44 -3.01 11.34 -3.31
C TYR A 44 -2.51 11.43 -1.86
N ASP A 45 -1.97 10.35 -1.29
CA ASP A 45 -1.30 10.36 0.02
C ASP A 45 -0.06 9.48 -0.02
N VAL A 46 1.04 9.99 0.52
CA VAL A 46 2.28 9.24 0.77
C VAL A 46 2.69 9.56 2.20
N SER A 47 2.44 8.62 3.10
CA SER A 47 2.67 8.78 4.54
C SER A 47 3.67 7.75 5.07
N HIS A 48 4.57 8.17 5.96
CA HIS A 48 5.47 7.25 6.65
C HIS A 48 4.76 6.63 7.87
N ARG A 49 4.98 5.34 8.16
CA ARG A 49 4.24 4.63 9.23
C ARG A 49 4.47 5.24 10.60
N SER A 50 5.63 5.85 10.82
CA SER A 50 5.98 6.46 12.10
C SER A 50 5.41 7.87 12.29
N ASP A 51 4.85 8.48 11.24
CA ASP A 51 4.28 9.83 11.30
C ASP A 51 2.87 9.86 11.94
N VAL A 52 2.46 8.72 12.52
CA VAL A 52 1.24 8.58 13.34
C VAL A 52 1.49 9.03 14.80
N TYR A 53 2.75 9.21 15.22
CA TYR A 53 3.08 9.68 16.56
C TYR A 53 3.66 11.10 16.54
N LYS A 54 2.77 12.09 16.48
CA LYS A 54 2.95 13.42 17.10
C LYS A 54 1.66 13.82 17.81
#